data_AF-A0A8J5GUE3-F1
#
_entry.id   AF-A0A8J5GUE3-F1
#
_cell.length_a   1.000
_cell.length_b   1.000
_cell.length_c   1.000
_cell.angle_alpha   90.00
_cell.angle_beta   90.00
_cell.angle_gamma   90.00
#
_symmetry.space_group_name_H-M   'P 1'
#
loop_
_entity.id
_entity.type
_entity.pdbx_description
1 polymer ?
#
loop_
_entity_poly.entity_id
_entity_poly.type
_entity_poly.pdbx_seq_one_letter_code
_entity_poly.pdbx_strand_id
1 'polypeptide(L)'
;MANFLLAFLLLLLLLRLEHCYGEPMVSYCSRTPYPDVCSSMVNRSDSVFEQSSSLTWNEFRDLLHRATLERAVLAHQRAGERNPNQFDEPRRRAWTDCVELLADTVGLVNRSLVRPGHDAQTWLSAAMTNHRTCRDGFLELGLTAPLLSSRTATST
;
A
#
# COMPACT_ATOMS: atom_id res chain seq x y z
N MET A 1 -27.11 49.52 17.45
CA MET A 1 -26.93 49.00 16.07
C MET A 1 -25.44 48.75 15.78
N ALA A 2 -24.59 49.78 15.72
CA ALA A 2 -23.16 49.64 15.42
C ALA A 2 -22.36 48.74 16.40
N ASN A 3 -22.57 48.88 17.71
CA ASN A 3 -21.87 48.04 18.72
C ASN A 3 -22.25 46.55 18.63
N PHE A 4 -23.48 46.22 18.27
CA PHE A 4 -23.91 44.83 18.08
C PHE A 4 -23.28 44.21 16.83
N LEU A 5 -23.13 44.99 15.76
CA LEU A 5 -22.45 44.56 14.55
C LEU A 5 -20.95 44.34 14.78
N LEU A 6 -20.29 45.23 15.55
CA LEU A 6 -18.88 45.06 15.94
C LEU A 6 -18.68 43.82 16.82
N ALA A 7 -19.54 43.60 17.81
CA ALA A 7 -19.49 42.41 18.65
C ALA A 7 -19.70 41.12 17.84
N PHE A 8 -20.63 41.13 16.89
CA PHE A 8 -20.88 39.99 16.00
C PHE A 8 -19.69 39.72 15.06
N LEU A 9 -19.08 40.76 14.48
CA LEU A 9 -17.89 40.61 13.64
C LEU A 9 -16.68 40.11 14.44
N LEU A 10 -16.49 40.58 15.67
CA LEU A 10 -15.47 40.08 16.59
C LEU A 10 -15.71 38.62 16.97
N LEU A 11 -16.97 38.24 17.25
CA LEU A 11 -17.34 36.86 17.54
C LEU A 11 -17.07 35.94 16.34
N LEU A 12 -17.40 36.38 15.12
CA LEU A 12 -17.07 35.65 13.89
C LEU A 12 -15.56 35.52 13.68
N LEU A 13 -14.78 36.56 13.97
CA LEU A 13 -13.32 36.52 13.92
C LEU A 13 -12.74 35.53 14.94
N LEU A 14 -13.28 35.50 16.16
CA LEU A 14 -12.88 34.57 17.22
C LEU A 14 -13.24 33.11 16.86
N LEU A 15 -14.43 32.87 16.30
CA LEU A 15 -14.84 31.55 15.79
C LEU A 15 -13.96 31.07 14.62
N ARG A 16 -13.40 31.98 13.83
CA ARG A 16 -12.41 31.67 12.78
C ARG A 16 -11.02 31.37 13.36
N LEU A 17 -10.64 32.03 14.46
CA LEU A 17 -9.37 31.79 15.16
C LEU A 17 -9.34 30.43 15.88
N GLU A 18 -10.48 29.94 16.39
CA GLU A 18 -10.59 28.58 16.95
C GLU A 18 -10.32 27.49 15.90
N HIS A 19 -10.72 27.72 14.63
CA HIS A 19 -10.42 26.78 13.52
C HIS A 19 -8.96 26.81 13.03
N CYS A 20 -8.12 27.70 13.56
CA CYS A 20 -6.67 27.77 13.25
C CYS A 20 -5.80 27.05 14.29
N TYR A 21 -6.37 26.56 15.41
CA TYR A 21 -5.66 25.62 16.26
C TYR A 21 -5.74 24.25 15.59
N GLY A 22 -4.67 23.93 14.86
CA GLY A 22 -4.61 22.83 13.89
C GLY A 22 -5.31 21.56 14.34
N GLU A 23 -6.31 21.16 13.56
CA GLU A 23 -6.75 19.77 13.52
C GLU A 23 -5.51 18.89 13.43
N PRO A 24 -5.36 17.86 14.29
CA PRO A 24 -4.26 16.91 14.14
C PRO A 24 -4.32 16.41 12.70
N MET A 25 -3.21 16.57 11.95
CA MET A 25 -3.14 16.12 10.56
C MET A 25 -3.64 14.69 10.48
N VAL A 26 -4.87 14.51 9.99
CA VAL A 26 -5.49 13.20 9.87
C VAL A 26 -4.74 12.50 8.75
N SER A 27 -3.83 11.60 9.12
CA SER A 27 -3.06 10.80 8.17
C SER A 27 -3.99 10.15 7.16
N TYR A 28 -3.66 10.25 5.87
CA TYR A 28 -4.43 9.60 4.82
C TYR A 28 -4.60 8.09 5.04
N CYS A 29 -3.67 7.44 5.74
CA CYS A 29 -3.79 6.03 6.11
C CYS A 29 -5.01 5.72 7.00
N SER A 30 -5.40 6.65 7.88
CA SER A 30 -6.58 6.48 8.75
C SER A 30 -7.90 6.39 7.97
N ARG A 31 -7.91 6.87 6.71
CA ARG A 31 -9.07 6.85 5.81
C ARG A 31 -9.07 5.65 4.86
N THR A 32 -8.08 4.77 4.96
CA THR A 32 -7.99 3.57 4.11
C THR A 32 -8.71 2.38 4.76
N PRO A 33 -9.20 1.40 3.98
CA PRO A 33 -9.77 0.16 4.53
C PRO A 33 -8.76 -0.68 5.34
N TYR A 34 -7.45 -0.44 5.18
CA TYR A 34 -6.38 -1.15 5.87
C TYR A 34 -5.33 -0.19 6.47
N PRO A 35 -5.65 0.53 7.57
CA PRO A 35 -4.80 1.60 8.10
C PRO A 35 -3.40 1.16 8.53
N ASP A 36 -3.27 -0.03 9.13
CA ASP A 36 -1.98 -0.55 9.61
C ASP A 36 -1.05 -0.89 8.44
N VAL A 37 -1.61 -1.49 7.38
CA VAL A 37 -0.87 -1.82 6.16
C VAL A 37 -0.38 -0.54 5.49
N CYS A 38 -1.25 0.47 5.38
CA CYS A 38 -0.89 1.78 4.84
C CYS A 38 0.23 2.43 5.65
N SER A 39 0.10 2.47 6.98
CA SER A 39 1.11 3.09 7.84
C SER A 39 2.45 2.37 7.75
N SER A 40 2.45 1.03 7.70
CA SER A 40 3.69 0.26 7.49
C SER A 40 4.28 0.46 6.09
N MET A 41 3.46 0.73 5.07
CA MET A 41 3.93 1.05 3.73
C MET A 41 4.65 2.40 3.76
N VAL A 42 3.98 3.44 4.27
CA VAL A 42 4.46 4.82 4.37
C VAL A 42 5.77 4.91 5.17
N ASN A 43 5.84 4.26 6.34
CA ASN A 43 7.03 4.30 7.21
C ASN A 43 8.26 3.58 6.63
N ARG A 44 8.09 2.65 5.69
CA ARG A 44 9.19 1.89 5.09
C ARG A 44 9.82 2.58 3.88
N SER A 45 9.22 3.67 3.44
CA SER A 45 9.63 4.41 2.26
C SER A 45 9.99 5.82 2.72
N ASP A 46 11.28 6.06 2.96
CA ASP A 46 11.81 7.32 3.51
C ASP A 46 11.32 8.56 2.72
N SER A 47 11.09 8.42 1.41
CA SER A 47 10.54 9.48 0.53
C SER A 47 9.05 9.78 0.72
N VAL A 48 8.28 8.82 1.24
CA VAL A 48 6.82 8.93 1.37
C VAL A 48 6.43 9.66 2.64
N PHE A 49 7.20 9.46 3.72
CA PHE A 49 6.91 10.06 5.01
C PHE A 49 7.08 11.59 4.99
N GLU A 50 8.20 12.10 4.45
CA GLU A 50 8.46 13.55 4.32
C GLU A 50 7.45 14.27 3.41
N GLN A 51 6.93 13.58 2.39
CA GLN A 51 6.02 14.19 1.43
C GLN A 51 4.54 14.10 1.84
N SER A 52 4.15 13.05 2.58
CA SER A 52 2.74 12.71 2.85
C SER A 52 1.90 13.82 3.48
N SER A 53 2.51 14.72 4.25
CA SER A 53 1.86 15.88 4.87
C SER A 53 1.54 17.00 3.88
N SER A 54 2.25 17.07 2.75
CA SER A 54 2.02 18.07 1.68
C SER A 54 1.32 17.52 0.44
N LEU A 55 1.09 16.20 0.36
CA LEU A 55 0.44 15.58 -0.79
C LEU A 55 -1.07 15.82 -0.78
N THR A 56 -1.64 16.00 -1.97
CA THR A 56 -3.07 15.77 -2.18
C THR A 56 -3.40 14.28 -2.03
N TRP A 57 -4.68 13.95 -1.78
CA TRP A 57 -5.12 12.55 -1.72
C TRP A 57 -4.77 11.75 -2.98
N ASN A 58 -4.86 12.37 -4.16
CA ASN A 58 -4.55 11.71 -5.42
C ASN A 58 -3.06 11.39 -5.54
N GLU A 59 -2.18 12.32 -5.18
CA GLU A 59 -0.73 12.07 -5.17
C GLU A 59 -0.33 11.02 -4.15
N PHE A 60 -0.92 11.07 -2.94
CA PHE A 60 -0.73 10.04 -1.92
C PHE A 60 -1.13 8.65 -2.42
N ARG A 61 -2.30 8.57 -3.07
CA ARG A 61 -2.82 7.34 -3.67
C ARG A 61 -1.91 6.82 -4.78
N ASP A 62 -1.47 7.67 -5.69
CA ASP A 62 -0.60 7.29 -6.80
C ASP A 62 0.77 6.80 -6.30
N LEU A 63 1.30 7.46 -5.27
CA LEU A 63 2.53 7.07 -4.61
C LEU A 63 2.42 5.70 -3.91
N LEU A 64 1.30 5.42 -3.22
CA LEU A 64 1.07 4.10 -2.61
C LEU A 64 0.96 3.00 -3.66
N HIS A 65 0.28 3.28 -4.78
CA HIS A 65 0.18 2.34 -5.87
C HIS A 65 1.54 2.06 -6.53
N ARG A 66 2.39 3.08 -6.73
CA ARG A 66 3.76 2.90 -7.26
C ARG A 66 4.61 2.05 -6.32
N ALA A 67 4.60 2.36 -5.02
CA ALA A 67 5.30 1.55 -4.02
C ALA A 67 4.81 0.09 -4.00
N THR A 68 3.50 -0.11 -4.19
CA THR A 68 2.92 -1.46 -4.31
C THR A 68 3.39 -2.17 -5.57
N LEU A 69 3.45 -1.47 -6.72
CA LEU A 69 3.94 -2.02 -7.98
C LEU A 69 5.41 -2.43 -7.86
N GLU A 70 6.25 -1.57 -7.30
CA GLU A 70 7.68 -1.85 -7.06
C GLU A 70 7.87 -3.11 -6.20
N ARG A 71 7.10 -3.24 -5.12
CA ARG A 71 7.14 -4.44 -4.27
C ARG A 71 6.64 -5.69 -5.01
N ALA A 72 5.60 -5.58 -5.83
CA ALA A 72 5.10 -6.70 -6.63
C ALA A 72 6.14 -7.16 -7.66
N VAL A 73 6.78 -6.23 -8.36
CA VAL A 73 7.85 -6.51 -9.33
C VAL A 73 9.04 -7.19 -8.64
N LEU A 74 9.47 -6.65 -7.49
CA LEU A 74 10.57 -7.21 -6.72
C LEU A 74 10.24 -8.63 -6.22
N ALA A 75 9.01 -8.87 -5.77
CA ALA A 75 8.56 -10.19 -5.35
C ALA A 75 8.58 -11.19 -6.52
N HIS A 76 8.02 -10.80 -7.67
CA HIS A 76 8.03 -11.63 -8.88
C HIS A 76 9.46 -11.95 -9.34
N GLN A 77 10.35 -10.95 -9.38
CA GLN A 77 11.75 -11.15 -9.76
C GLN A 77 12.45 -12.15 -8.83
N ARG A 78 12.36 -11.93 -7.50
CA ARG A 78 12.96 -12.84 -6.51
C ARG A 78 12.38 -14.25 -6.58
N ALA A 79 11.10 -14.37 -6.94
CA ALA A 79 10.47 -15.66 -7.14
C ALA A 79 11.03 -16.37 -8.41
N GLY A 80 11.27 -15.61 -9.47
CA GLY A 80 11.85 -16.12 -10.72
C GLY A 80 13.34 -16.49 -10.66
N GLU A 81 14.11 -15.88 -9.76
CA GLU A 81 15.55 -16.15 -9.59
C GLU A 81 15.85 -17.54 -9.00
N ARG A 82 14.86 -18.19 -8.38
CA ARG A 82 15.03 -19.49 -7.73
C ARG A 82 14.86 -20.61 -8.75
N ASN A 83 15.80 -21.55 -8.75
CA ASN A 83 15.71 -22.74 -9.59
C ASN A 83 14.69 -23.75 -9.01
N PRO A 84 13.54 -24.00 -9.68
CA PRO A 84 12.50 -24.88 -9.17
C PRO A 84 12.93 -26.35 -9.07
N ASN A 85 14.01 -26.75 -9.75
CA ASN A 85 14.56 -28.11 -9.67
C ASN A 85 15.21 -28.41 -8.30
N GLN A 86 15.42 -27.40 -7.46
CA GLN A 86 15.89 -27.58 -6.08
C GLN A 86 14.76 -27.95 -5.10
N PHE A 87 13.53 -28.03 -5.58
CA PHE A 87 12.35 -28.34 -4.78
C PHE A 87 11.86 -29.76 -5.02
N ASP A 88 11.31 -30.37 -3.97
CA ASP A 88 10.48 -31.55 -4.10
C ASP A 88 9.18 -31.23 -4.85
N GLU A 89 8.53 -32.25 -5.43
CA GLU A 89 7.37 -32.09 -6.30
C GLU A 89 6.25 -31.18 -5.74
N PRO A 90 5.81 -31.32 -4.47
CA PRO A 90 4.77 -30.46 -3.91
C PRO A 90 5.20 -28.99 -3.87
N ARG A 91 6.41 -28.71 -3.37
CA ARG A 91 6.95 -27.35 -3.29
C ARG A 91 7.20 -26.76 -4.68
N ARG A 92 7.66 -27.58 -5.62
CA ARG A 92 7.90 -27.16 -7.02
C ARG A 92 6.61 -26.65 -7.66
N ARG A 93 5.50 -27.38 -7.50
CA ARG A 93 4.19 -26.95 -8.00
C ARG A 93 3.71 -25.66 -7.34
N ALA A 94 3.70 -25.61 -6.00
CA ALA A 94 3.31 -24.40 -5.28
C ALA A 94 4.19 -23.18 -5.65
N TRP A 95 5.48 -23.40 -5.93
CA TRP A 95 6.39 -22.35 -6.38
C TRP A 95 6.05 -21.85 -7.77
N THR A 96 5.85 -22.75 -8.74
CA THR A 96 5.47 -22.38 -10.10
C THR A 96 4.15 -21.60 -10.11
N ASP A 97 3.13 -22.09 -9.42
CA ASP A 97 1.84 -21.40 -9.29
C ASP A 97 2.02 -20.01 -8.67
N CYS A 98 2.86 -19.90 -7.65
CA CYS A 98 3.14 -18.62 -7.01
C CYS A 98 3.82 -17.60 -7.96
N VAL A 99 4.79 -18.04 -8.77
CA VAL A 99 5.46 -17.16 -9.73
C VAL A 99 4.44 -16.59 -10.73
N GLU A 100 3.53 -17.42 -11.23
CA GLU A 100 2.45 -16.98 -12.14
C GLU A 100 1.51 -15.99 -11.47
N LEU A 101 1.05 -16.28 -10.24
CA LEU A 101 0.19 -15.37 -9.46
C LEU A 101 0.85 -14.02 -9.18
N LEU A 102 2.17 -13.99 -8.97
CA LEU A 102 2.94 -12.76 -8.81
C LEU A 102 3.06 -11.97 -10.12
N ALA A 103 3.23 -12.64 -11.25
CA ALA A 103 3.22 -12.00 -12.57
C ALA A 103 1.87 -11.31 -12.84
N ASP A 104 0.77 -12.01 -12.55
CA ASP A 104 -0.58 -11.45 -12.64
C ASP A 104 -0.78 -10.28 -11.67
N THR A 105 -0.26 -10.39 -10.46
CA THR A 105 -0.28 -9.31 -9.45
C THR A 105 0.37 -8.05 -10.01
N VAL A 106 1.56 -8.15 -10.62
CA VAL A 106 2.24 -7.02 -11.28
C VAL A 106 1.35 -6.42 -12.36
N GLY A 107 0.75 -7.26 -13.21
CA GLY A 107 -0.15 -6.82 -14.26
C GLY A 107 -1.37 -6.05 -13.73
N LEU A 108 -2.01 -6.55 -12.69
CA LEU A 108 -3.21 -5.96 -12.07
C LEU A 108 -2.90 -4.63 -11.37
N VAL A 109 -1.80 -4.57 -10.60
CA VAL A 109 -1.38 -3.32 -9.94
C VAL A 109 -1.02 -2.26 -10.98
N ASN A 110 -0.29 -2.61 -12.04
CA ASN A 110 0.04 -1.66 -13.11
C ASN A 110 -1.21 -1.16 -13.84
N ARG A 111 -2.21 -2.03 -14.10
CA ARG A 111 -3.49 -1.60 -14.67
C ARG A 111 -4.22 -0.61 -13.76
N SER A 112 -4.21 -0.83 -12.44
CA SER A 112 -4.84 0.08 -11.47
C SER A 112 -4.22 1.47 -11.42
N LEU A 113 -2.92 1.56 -11.75
CA LEU A 113 -2.17 2.81 -11.88
C LEU A 113 -2.49 3.55 -13.19
N VAL A 114 -2.46 2.84 -14.32
CA VAL A 114 -2.60 3.45 -15.66
C VAL A 114 -4.05 3.81 -15.98
N ARG A 115 -5.01 3.03 -15.48
CA ARG A 115 -6.45 3.26 -15.67
C ARG A 115 -7.15 3.42 -14.33
N PRO A 116 -6.90 4.54 -13.62
CA PRO A 116 -7.58 4.82 -12.36
C PRO A 116 -9.06 5.12 -12.66
N GLY A 117 -9.90 4.11 -12.51
CA GLY A 117 -11.34 4.17 -12.73
C GLY A 117 -12.07 3.18 -11.84
N HIS A 118 -13.34 2.88 -12.14
CA HIS A 118 -14.19 1.99 -11.34
C HIS A 118 -13.57 0.60 -11.10
N ASP A 119 -12.77 0.10 -12.05
CA ASP A 119 -12.15 -1.23 -11.96
C ASP A 119 -10.84 -1.26 -11.15
N ALA A 120 -10.27 -0.11 -10.78
CA ALA A 120 -8.99 -0.07 -10.05
C ALA A 120 -9.08 -0.85 -8.73
N GLN A 121 -10.18 -0.67 -8.00
CA GLN A 121 -10.44 -1.40 -6.76
C GLN A 121 -10.58 -2.92 -7.00
N THR A 122 -11.21 -3.32 -8.10
CA THR A 122 -11.34 -4.72 -8.49
C THR A 122 -9.99 -5.34 -8.78
N TRP A 123 -9.14 -4.66 -9.57
CA TRP A 123 -7.79 -5.16 -9.89
C TRP A 123 -6.90 -5.23 -8.66
N LEU A 124 -6.96 -4.25 -7.75
CA LEU A 124 -6.22 -4.30 -6.49
C LEU A 124 -6.71 -5.44 -5.59
N SER A 125 -8.03 -5.67 -5.54
CA SER A 125 -8.60 -6.78 -4.78
C SER A 125 -8.17 -8.14 -5.34
N ALA A 126 -8.13 -8.27 -6.67
CA ALA A 126 -7.62 -9.46 -7.35
C ALA A 126 -6.11 -9.64 -7.09
N ALA A 127 -5.30 -8.58 -7.17
CA ALA A 127 -3.87 -8.62 -6.88
C ALA A 127 -3.59 -9.07 -5.44
N MET A 128 -4.35 -8.55 -4.46
CA MET A 128 -4.25 -9.01 -3.08
C MET A 128 -4.64 -10.49 -2.94
N THR A 129 -5.65 -10.94 -3.68
CA THR A 129 -6.10 -12.34 -3.66
C THR A 129 -5.01 -13.24 -4.23
N ASN A 130 -4.41 -12.90 -5.37
CA ASN A 130 -3.28 -13.64 -5.94
C ASN A 130 -2.11 -13.77 -4.97
N HIS A 131 -1.74 -12.68 -4.30
CA HIS A 131 -0.69 -12.71 -3.28
C HIS A 131 -1.04 -13.64 -2.10
N ARG A 132 -2.29 -13.61 -1.62
CA ARG A 132 -2.77 -14.52 -0.55
C ARG A 132 -2.76 -15.98 -1.02
N THR A 133 -3.29 -16.26 -2.21
CA THR A 133 -3.31 -17.61 -2.78
C THR A 133 -1.91 -18.19 -2.91
N CYS A 134 -0.93 -17.41 -3.39
CA CYS A 134 0.47 -17.87 -3.40
C CYS A 134 0.92 -18.27 -2.00
N ARG A 135 0.75 -17.38 -0.99
CA ARG A 135 1.19 -17.64 0.37
C ARG A 135 0.52 -18.88 0.96
N ASP A 136 -0.80 -18.98 0.80
CA ASP A 136 -1.61 -20.01 1.41
C ASP A 136 -1.30 -21.39 0.80
N GLY A 137 -0.95 -21.46 -0.50
CA GLY A 137 -0.48 -22.69 -1.14
C GLY A 137 0.79 -23.28 -0.53
N PHE A 138 1.69 -22.47 0.04
CA PHE A 138 2.82 -23.00 0.81
C PHE A 138 2.40 -23.46 2.22
N LEU A 139 1.52 -22.71 2.89
CA LEU A 139 1.06 -23.03 4.23
C LEU A 139 0.29 -24.35 4.30
N GLU A 140 -0.55 -24.64 3.29
CA GLU A 140 -1.29 -25.90 3.16
C GLU A 140 -0.36 -27.11 3.04
N LEU A 141 0.85 -26.92 2.52
CA LEU A 141 1.89 -27.95 2.42
C LEU A 141 2.79 -28.02 3.68
N GLY A 142 2.50 -27.23 4.72
CA GLY A 142 3.36 -27.11 5.89
C GLY A 142 4.70 -26.43 5.60
N LEU A 143 4.79 -25.65 4.51
CA LEU A 143 6.00 -24.98 4.07
C LEU A 143 5.98 -23.50 4.48
N THR A 144 7.16 -22.95 4.77
CA THR A 144 7.31 -21.51 4.99
C THR A 144 7.19 -20.76 3.67
N ALA A 145 6.21 -19.86 3.57
CA ALA A 145 6.08 -18.98 2.40
C ALA A 145 7.32 -18.08 2.27
N PRO A 146 8.07 -18.15 1.15
CA PRO A 146 9.33 -17.43 0.97
C PRO A 146 9.17 -15.92 0.82
N LEU A 147 7.96 -15.45 0.46
CA LEU A 147 7.67 -14.07 0.11
C LEU A 147 7.53 -13.11 1.30
N LEU A 148 7.59 -13.61 2.54
CA LEU A 148 7.39 -12.79 3.74
C LEU A 148 8.68 -12.18 4.31
N SER A 149 9.85 -12.54 3.79
CA SER A 149 11.10 -11.90 4.25
C SER A 149 11.32 -10.57 3.54
N SER A 150 10.69 -9.53 4.08
CA SER A 150 11.16 -8.15 3.93
C SER A 150 12.39 -7.84 4.78
N ARG A 151 13.12 -8.87 5.24
CA ARG A 151 14.39 -8.69 5.93
C ARG A 151 15.45 -8.45 4.86
N THR A 152 15.79 -7.17 4.72
CA THR A 152 17.05 -6.72 4.11
C THR A 152 18.19 -7.62 4.56
N ALA A 153 19.11 -7.85 3.63
CA ALA A 153 20.37 -8.51 3.85
C ALA A 153 20.98 -8.07 5.19
N THR A 154 21.39 -9.06 5.96
CA THR A 154 22.28 -8.92 7.10
C THR A 154 23.42 -7.97 6.74
N SER A 155 23.51 -6.87 7.48
CA SER A 155 24.75 -6.12 7.65
C SER A 155 25.77 -7.07 8.29
N THR A 156 26.76 -7.45 7.51
CA THR A 156 28.09 -7.89 7.97
C THR A 156 29.12 -7.12 7.18
#